data_AF-A0A2M7TKD1-F1
#
_entry.id   AF-A0A2M7TKD1-F1
#
_cell.length_a   1.000
_cell.length_b   1.000
_cell.length_c   1.000
_cell.angle_alpha   90.00
_cell.angle_beta   90.00
_cell.angle_gamma   90.00
#
_symmetry.space_group_name_H-M   'P 1'
#
loop_
_entity.id
_entity.type
_entity.pdbx_description
1 polymer ?
#
loop_
_entity_poly.entity_id
_entity_poly.type
_entity_poly.pdbx_seq_one_letter_code
_entity_poly.pdbx_strand_id
1 'polypeptide(L)'
;MTPKKSFTLIELLVVIAIIGILASIVLVSLSGTRIRARNTRITADLTQVRNLAELINDDTGGYTVLCDAGVLCITPANCVGNNFTAELNAVGSDINIQNGTDAAAGVPACFATATAYCAS
;
A
#
# COMPACT_ATOMS: atom_id res chain seq x y z
N MET A 1 -45.76 17.09 37.11
CA MET A 1 -44.47 16.73 37.72
C MET A 1 -43.91 15.57 36.90
N THR A 2 -43.01 15.83 35.95
CA THR A 2 -42.44 14.80 35.08
C THR A 2 -41.38 14.01 35.86
N PRO A 3 -41.48 12.67 35.95
CA PRO A 3 -40.49 11.88 36.68
C PRO A 3 -39.13 11.99 36.00
N LYS A 4 -38.10 12.42 36.74
CA LYS A 4 -36.70 12.31 36.29
C LYS A 4 -36.33 10.83 36.31
N LYS A 5 -35.96 10.29 35.14
CA LYS A 5 -35.40 8.94 35.04
C LYS A 5 -34.02 8.93 35.70
N SER A 6 -33.90 8.20 36.80
CA SER A 6 -32.63 7.88 37.45
C SER A 6 -32.05 6.65 36.77
N PHE A 7 -30.84 6.77 36.23
CA PHE A 7 -30.09 5.63 35.69
C PHE A 7 -29.58 4.77 36.85
N THR A 8 -29.72 3.46 36.75
CA THR A 8 -29.23 2.55 37.80
C THR A 8 -27.74 2.23 37.59
N LEU A 9 -26.99 2.04 38.68
CA LEU A 9 -25.58 1.61 38.61
C LEU A 9 -25.45 0.24 37.90
N ILE A 10 -26.44 -0.63 38.06
CA ILE A 10 -26.46 -1.94 37.41
C ILE A 10 -26.69 -1.84 35.89
N GLU A 11 -27.51 -0.89 35.42
CA GLU A 11 -27.65 -0.62 33.98
C GLU A 11 -26.31 -0.23 33.37
N LEU A 12 -25.56 0.66 34.00
CA LEU A 12 -24.27 1.11 33.48
C LEU A 12 -23.24 -0.04 33.49
N LEU A 13 -23.24 -0.86 34.55
CA LEU A 13 -22.34 -2.00 34.69
C LEU A 13 -22.57 -3.07 33.61
N VAL A 14 -23.83 -3.39 33.29
CA VAL A 14 -24.15 -4.36 32.23
C VAL A 14 -23.74 -3.85 30.86
N VAL A 15 -23.88 -2.54 30.60
CA VAL A 15 -23.52 -1.95 29.30
C VAL A 15 -22.02 -2.06 29.02
N ILE A 16 -21.16 -1.74 29.99
CA ILE A 16 -19.71 -1.87 29.79
C ILE A 16 -19.27 -3.32 29.65
N ALA A 17 -19.96 -4.26 30.32
CA ALA A 17 -19.71 -5.69 30.16
C ALA A 17 -20.02 -6.17 28.74
N ILE A 18 -21.16 -5.75 28.17
CA ILE A 18 -21.54 -6.08 26.79
C ILE A 18 -20.57 -5.44 25.78
N ILE A 19 -20.21 -4.16 25.96
CA ILE A 19 -19.23 -3.48 25.09
C ILE A 19 -17.88 -4.20 25.11
N GLY A 20 -17.43 -4.65 26.28
CA GLY A 20 -16.17 -5.41 26.41
C GLY A 20 -16.18 -6.73 25.62
N ILE A 21 -17.28 -7.48 25.70
CA ILE A 21 -17.44 -8.73 24.94
C ILE A 21 -17.43 -8.45 23.43
N LEU A 22 -18.24 -7.49 22.98
CA LEU A 22 -18.32 -7.14 21.56
C LEU A 22 -16.98 -6.61 21.01
N ALA A 23 -16.27 -5.78 21.78
CA ALA A 23 -14.97 -5.25 21.39
C ALA A 23 -13.92 -6.36 21.20
N SER A 24 -13.91 -7.37 22.08
CA SER A 24 -12.96 -8.49 21.98
C SER A 24 -13.14 -9.30 20.69
N ILE A 25 -14.37 -9.57 20.28
CA ILE A 25 -14.70 -10.32 19.05
C ILE A 25 -14.27 -9.53 17.81
N VAL A 26 -14.56 -8.22 17.80
CA VAL A 26 -14.19 -7.33 16.68
C VAL A 26 -12.67 -7.27 16.49
N LEU A 27 -11.90 -7.16 17.57
CA LEU A 27 -10.43 -7.09 17.50
C LEU A 27 -9.81 -8.34 16.87
N VAL A 28 -10.29 -9.53 17.22
CA VAL A 28 -9.81 -10.80 16.63
C VAL A 28 -10.11 -10.83 15.13
N SER A 29 -11.32 -10.40 14.71
CA SER A 29 -11.73 -10.39 13.30
C SER A 29 -10.93 -9.40 12.41
N LEU A 30 -10.42 -8.31 13.00
CA LEU A 30 -9.71 -7.26 12.26
C LEU A 30 -8.26 -7.64 11.91
N SER A 31 -7.64 -8.53 12.70
CA SER A 31 -6.25 -8.97 12.49
C SER A 31 -6.03 -9.60 11.11
N GLY A 32 -6.86 -10.58 10.72
CA GLY A 32 -6.78 -11.24 9.41
C GLY A 32 -7.19 -10.33 8.25
N THR A 33 -8.12 -9.40 8.48
CA THR A 33 -8.61 -8.46 7.47
C THR A 33 -7.51 -7.47 7.05
N ARG A 34 -6.68 -6.99 7.98
CA ARG A 34 -5.54 -6.11 7.68
C ARG A 34 -4.49 -6.78 6.78
N ILE A 35 -4.20 -8.05 7.03
CA ILE A 35 -3.26 -8.82 6.21
C ILE A 35 -3.82 -9.02 4.79
N ARG A 36 -5.10 -9.39 4.68
CA ARG A 36 -5.76 -9.53 3.37
C ARG A 36 -5.77 -8.21 2.60
N ALA A 37 -6.10 -7.09 3.25
CA ALA A 37 -6.07 -5.76 2.64
C ALA A 37 -4.68 -5.40 2.10
N ARG A 38 -3.61 -5.73 2.86
CA ARG A 38 -2.23 -5.53 2.40
C ARG A 38 -1.90 -6.39 1.18
N ASN A 39 -2.28 -7.66 1.18
CA ASN A 39 -2.02 -8.56 0.05
C ASN A 39 -2.77 -8.13 -1.22
N THR A 40 -4.03 -7.68 -1.07
CA THR A 40 -4.81 -7.13 -2.18
C THR A 40 -4.12 -5.91 -2.77
N ARG A 41 -3.60 -5.02 -1.92
CA ARG A 41 -2.80 -3.88 -2.36
C ARG A 41 -1.55 -4.30 -3.12
N ILE A 42 -0.72 -5.18 -2.54
CA ILE A 42 0.52 -5.64 -3.21
C ILE A 42 0.20 -6.21 -4.59
N THR A 43 -0.91 -6.95 -4.71
CA THR A 43 -1.37 -7.49 -6.00
C THR A 43 -1.74 -6.39 -7.00
N ALA A 44 -2.40 -5.32 -6.53
CA ALA A 44 -2.75 -4.17 -7.36
C ALA A 44 -1.48 -3.42 -7.84
N ASP A 45 -0.56 -3.16 -6.92
CA ASP A 45 0.71 -2.47 -7.20
C ASP A 45 1.54 -3.26 -8.22
N LEU A 46 1.66 -4.58 -8.06
CA LEU A 46 2.34 -5.47 -9.01
C LEU A 46 1.68 -5.45 -10.40
N THR A 47 0.35 -5.39 -10.46
CA THR A 47 -0.38 -5.31 -11.73
C THR A 47 -0.09 -3.98 -12.43
N GLN A 48 -0.01 -2.89 -11.68
CA GLN A 48 0.30 -1.57 -12.22
C GLN A 48 1.74 -1.49 -12.75
N VAL A 49 2.70 -1.99 -11.98
CA VAL A 49 4.12 -2.07 -12.40
C VAL A 49 4.25 -2.94 -13.64
N ARG A 50 3.57 -4.09 -13.71
CA ARG A 50 3.59 -4.98 -14.87
C ARG A 50 3.10 -4.29 -16.14
N ASN A 51 1.98 -3.58 -16.07
CA ASN A 51 1.42 -2.89 -17.24
C ASN A 51 2.41 -1.83 -17.77
N LEU A 52 3.08 -1.09 -16.88
CA LEU A 52 4.10 -0.12 -17.26
C LEU A 52 5.36 -0.79 -17.83
N ALA A 53 5.77 -1.92 -17.26
CA ALA A 53 6.88 -2.70 -17.78
C ALA A 53 6.60 -3.21 -19.20
N GLU A 54 5.40 -3.71 -19.47
CA GLU A 54 4.98 -4.16 -20.81
C GLU A 54 5.00 -2.99 -21.82
N LEU A 55 4.52 -1.82 -21.41
CA LEU A 55 4.52 -0.60 -22.22
C LEU A 55 5.95 -0.09 -22.52
N ILE A 56 6.84 -0.14 -21.52
CA ILE A 56 8.27 0.17 -21.69
C ILE A 56 8.94 -0.79 -22.67
N ASN A 57 8.61 -2.09 -22.59
CA ASN A 57 9.18 -3.09 -23.48
C ASN A 57 8.72 -2.92 -24.93
N ASP A 58 7.48 -2.46 -25.15
CA ASP A 58 6.97 -2.12 -26.48
C ASP A 58 7.68 -0.90 -27.10
N ASP A 59 8.01 0.10 -26.28
CA ASP A 59 8.66 1.36 -26.74
C ASP A 59 10.18 1.22 -26.90
N THR A 60 10.85 0.55 -25.95
CA THR A 60 12.33 0.49 -25.89
C THR A 60 12.92 -0.85 -26.32
N GLY A 61 12.08 -1.84 -26.62
CA GLY A 61 12.51 -3.19 -26.98
C GLY A 61 13.12 -3.99 -25.81
N GLY A 62 12.92 -3.54 -24.58
CA GLY A 62 13.42 -4.21 -23.37
C GLY A 62 12.94 -3.55 -22.07
N TYR A 63 13.40 -4.07 -20.93
CA TYR A 63 13.05 -3.57 -19.59
C TYR A 63 14.15 -2.73 -18.93
N THR A 64 15.19 -2.37 -19.69
CA THR A 64 16.41 -1.72 -19.15
C THR A 64 16.15 -0.34 -18.54
N VAL A 65 15.03 0.30 -18.92
CA VAL A 65 14.64 1.61 -18.41
C VAL A 65 13.51 1.54 -17.37
N LEU A 66 13.13 0.34 -16.91
CA LEU A 66 12.18 0.18 -15.80
C LEU A 66 12.85 0.46 -14.46
N CYS A 67 14.10 0.05 -14.30
CA CYS A 67 14.89 0.18 -13.08
C CYS A 67 16.35 0.51 -13.41
N ASP A 68 16.95 1.41 -12.64
CA ASP A 68 18.37 1.74 -12.72
C ASP A 68 18.97 1.85 -11.31
N ALA A 69 20.22 1.40 -11.16
CA ALA A 69 20.97 1.45 -9.90
C ALA A 69 20.20 0.94 -8.65
N GLY A 70 19.30 -0.02 -8.84
CA GLY A 70 18.50 -0.59 -7.77
C GLY A 70 17.29 0.24 -7.35
N VAL A 71 16.84 1.16 -8.22
CA VAL A 71 15.74 2.09 -7.98
C VAL A 71 14.83 2.17 -9.21
N LEU A 72 13.52 2.40 -9.00
CA LEU A 72 12.58 2.61 -10.11
C LEU A 72 13.01 3.81 -10.94
N CYS A 73 12.88 3.71 -12.25
CA CYS A 73 13.35 4.73 -13.16
C CYS A 73 12.44 5.97 -13.19
N ILE A 74 12.58 6.84 -12.19
CA ILE A 74 11.72 8.01 -11.98
C ILE A 74 12.41 9.36 -12.22
N THR A 75 13.74 9.37 -12.42
CA THR A 75 14.50 10.60 -12.68
C THR A 75 15.08 10.61 -14.10
N PRO A 76 15.06 11.75 -14.82
CA PRO A 76 15.58 11.82 -16.19
C PRO A 76 17.07 11.47 -16.32
N ALA A 77 17.85 11.61 -15.24
CA ALA A 77 19.29 11.34 -15.24
C ALA A 77 19.64 9.85 -15.43
N ASN A 78 18.73 8.95 -15.02
CA ASN A 78 18.97 7.50 -14.99
C ASN A 78 18.05 6.73 -15.96
N CYS A 79 17.17 7.44 -16.68
CA CYS A 79 16.05 6.89 -17.45
C CYS A 79 16.00 7.41 -18.88
N VAL A 80 17.18 7.59 -19.48
CA VAL A 80 17.30 8.18 -20.82
C VAL A 80 16.58 7.28 -21.83
N GLY A 81 15.56 7.82 -22.49
CA GLY A 81 14.72 7.09 -23.45
C GLY A 81 13.44 6.49 -22.87
N ASN A 82 13.14 6.66 -21.59
CA ASN A 82 11.85 6.25 -21.01
C ASN A 82 10.80 7.37 -21.14
N ASN A 83 9.76 7.12 -21.92
CA ASN A 83 8.63 8.05 -22.08
C ASN A 83 7.60 7.98 -20.94
N PHE A 84 7.72 7.01 -20.03
CA PHE A 84 6.77 6.68 -18.95
C PHE A 84 7.28 7.07 -17.56
N THR A 85 8.26 7.97 -17.46
CA THR A 85 8.87 8.38 -16.18
C THR A 85 7.86 9.03 -15.22
N ALA A 86 6.85 9.73 -15.73
CA ALA A 86 5.79 10.33 -14.92
C ALA A 86 4.89 9.25 -14.29
N GLU A 87 4.54 8.22 -15.07
CA GLU A 87 3.74 7.09 -14.64
C GLU A 87 4.51 6.23 -13.63
N LEU A 88 5.80 5.96 -13.89
CA LEU A 88 6.67 5.25 -12.94
C LEU A 88 6.76 6.03 -11.61
N ASN A 89 6.90 7.36 -11.66
CA ASN A 89 6.92 8.18 -10.46
C ASN A 89 5.57 8.14 -9.70
N ALA A 90 4.44 8.17 -10.42
CA ALA A 90 3.13 8.03 -9.81
C ALA A 90 2.98 6.70 -9.07
N VAL A 91 3.36 5.57 -9.70
CA VAL A 91 3.32 4.24 -9.08
C VAL A 91 4.27 4.13 -7.90
N GLY A 92 5.52 4.60 -8.05
CA GLY A 92 6.49 4.58 -6.96
C GLY A 92 6.05 5.41 -5.76
N SER A 93 5.45 6.58 -6.00
CA SER A 93 4.90 7.43 -4.93
C SER A 93 3.69 6.81 -4.24
N ASP A 94 2.78 6.16 -4.98
CA ASP A 94 1.66 5.45 -4.37
C ASP A 94 2.20 4.33 -3.47
N ILE A 95 3.01 3.42 -4.01
CA ILE A 95 3.61 2.31 -3.24
C ILE A 95 4.25 2.80 -1.92
N ASN A 96 4.98 3.90 -1.95
CA ASN A 96 5.63 4.47 -0.76
C ASN A 96 4.63 5.01 0.28
N ILE A 97 3.65 5.82 -0.17
CA ILE A 97 2.58 6.33 0.70
C ILE A 97 1.85 5.16 1.38
N GLN A 98 1.69 4.08 0.64
CA GLN A 98 0.92 2.92 1.04
C GLN A 98 1.66 1.96 1.99
N ASN A 99 3.00 1.97 1.97
CA ASN A 99 3.84 1.26 2.93
C ASN A 99 4.18 2.10 4.18
N GLY A 100 3.73 3.36 4.25
CA GLY A 100 3.96 4.23 5.39
C GLY A 100 5.39 4.74 5.51
N THR A 101 6.17 4.62 4.44
CA THR A 101 7.47 5.28 4.29
C THR A 101 7.25 6.64 3.64
N ASP A 102 7.74 7.69 4.29
CA ASP A 102 7.71 9.05 3.82
C ASP A 102 8.32 9.17 2.41
N ALA A 103 7.60 9.84 1.50
CA ALA A 103 7.92 9.96 0.07
C ALA A 103 9.30 10.56 -0.25
N ALA A 104 10.00 11.08 0.77
CA ALA A 104 11.35 11.63 0.68
C ALA A 104 12.46 10.57 0.91
N ALA A 105 12.12 9.37 1.42
CA ALA A 105 13.05 8.30 1.75
C ALA A 105 12.75 7.03 0.94
N GLY A 106 13.24 6.97 -0.29
CA GLY A 106 13.36 5.73 -1.04
C GLY A 106 12.20 5.46 -1.99
N VAL A 107 12.41 5.83 -3.24
CA VAL A 107 11.79 5.17 -4.40
C VAL A 107 11.81 3.64 -4.18
N PRO A 108 10.76 2.87 -4.56
CA PRO A 108 10.75 1.43 -4.35
C PRO A 108 12.04 0.79 -4.85
N ALA A 109 12.67 0.00 -3.98
CA ALA A 109 13.91 -0.68 -4.31
C ALA A 109 13.67 -1.64 -5.47
N CYS A 110 14.37 -1.41 -6.57
CA CYS A 110 14.46 -2.37 -7.66
C CYS A 110 15.63 -3.30 -7.40
N PHE A 111 15.47 -4.59 -7.64
CA PHE A 111 16.61 -5.52 -7.63
C PHE A 111 17.06 -5.77 -9.06
N ALA A 112 17.92 -4.92 -9.60
CA ALA A 112 18.41 -5.00 -10.98
C ALA A 112 19.30 -6.24 -11.23
N THR A 113 18.67 -7.36 -11.61
CA THR A 113 19.28 -8.56 -12.21
C THR A 113 18.46 -9.01 -13.41
N ALA A 114 18.89 -10.03 -14.15
CA ALA A 114 18.21 -10.50 -15.38
C ALA A 114 16.73 -10.94 -15.20
N THR A 115 16.20 -10.92 -13.98
CA THR A 115 14.83 -11.25 -13.56
C THR A 115 14.24 -10.19 -12.61
N ALA A 116 14.69 -8.94 -12.68
CA ALA A 116 14.36 -7.85 -11.76
C ALA A 116 12.86 -7.49 -11.75
N TYR A 117 12.19 -7.69 -10.63
CA TYR A 117 10.89 -7.09 -10.33
C TYR A 117 11.03 -6.13 -9.15
N CYS A 118 10.34 -4.99 -9.22
CA CYS A 118 10.20 -4.08 -8.10
C CYS A 118 9.31 -4.74 -7.06
N ALA A 119 9.79 -4.88 -5.82
CA ALA A 119 8.95 -5.27 -4.70
C ALA A 119 9.26 -4.32 -3.54
N SER A 120 8.21 -3.72 -2.99
CA SER A 120 8.24 -3.03 -1.71
C SER A 120 7.70 -3.90 -0.60
#